data_AF-A0A0G3UW39-F1
#
_entry.id   AF-A0A0G3UW39-F1
#
_cell.length_a   1.000
_cell.length_b   1.000
_cell.length_c   1.000
_cell.angle_alpha   90.00
_cell.angle_beta   90.00
_cell.angle_gamma   90.00
#
_symmetry.space_group_name_H-M   'P 1'
#
loop_
_entity.id
_entity.type
_entity.pdbx_description
1 polymer ?
#
loop_
_entity_poly.entity_id
_entity_poly.type
_entity_poly.pdbx_seq_one_letter_code
_entity_poly.pdbx_strand_id
1 'polypeptide(L)' 'MQPPAVPAGVAAWCNASDPRDLVALDHTLRPEYAPVELVTDHLVTNDSGNHHGIREYLSTRPVRDPVRAVFDGLASGQAQ' A
#
# COMPACT_ATOMS: atom_id res chain seq x y z
N MET A 1 -22.18 12.48 -5.18
CA MET A 1 -20.99 12.54 -4.33
C MET A 1 -19.78 12.42 -5.24
N GLN A 2 -18.80 13.32 -5.13
CA GLN A 2 -17.55 13.22 -5.88
C GLN A 2 -16.56 12.38 -5.05
N PRO A 3 -15.83 11.42 -5.63
CA PRO A 3 -14.83 10.66 -4.90
C PRO A 3 -13.73 11.59 -4.37
N PRO A 4 -13.18 11.34 -3.16
CA PRO A 4 -11.99 12.03 -2.68
C PRO A 4 -10.82 11.95 -3.68
N ALA A 5 -10.00 13.00 -3.70
CA ALA A 5 -8.84 13.05 -4.58
C ALA A 5 -7.65 12.29 -3.98
N VAL A 6 -6.85 11.68 -4.84
CA VAL A 6 -5.46 11.31 -4.53
C VAL A 6 -4.70 12.58 -4.09
N PRO A 7 -3.94 12.57 -2.98
CA PRO A 7 -3.19 13.72 -2.52
C PRO A 7 -2.26 14.29 -3.59
N ALA A 8 -2.15 15.63 -3.61
CA ALA A 8 -1.29 16.31 -4.56
C ALA A 8 0.17 15.83 -4.43
N GLY A 9 0.82 15.60 -5.57
CA GLY A 9 2.21 15.12 -5.63
C GLY A 9 2.36 13.59 -5.56
N VAL A 10 1.29 12.84 -5.29
CA VAL A 10 1.33 11.37 -5.34
C VAL A 10 1.30 10.90 -6.79
N ALA A 11 2.41 10.33 -7.25
CA ALA A 11 2.55 9.76 -8.60
C ALA A 11 1.96 8.34 -8.72
N ALA A 12 1.81 7.63 -7.60
CA ALA A 12 1.17 6.33 -7.51
C ALA A 12 0.70 6.08 -6.07
N TRP A 13 -0.52 5.60 -5.90
CA TRP A 13 -1.09 5.21 -4.62
C TRP A 13 -1.35 3.70 -4.62
N CYS A 14 -0.53 2.96 -3.88
CA CYS A 14 -0.69 1.51 -3.72
C CYS A 14 -1.41 1.18 -2.42
N ASN A 15 -2.44 0.35 -2.53
CA ASN A 15 -3.09 -0.31 -1.41
C ASN A 15 -2.66 -1.79 -1.39
N ALA A 16 -2.35 -2.34 -0.23
CA ALA A 16 -2.01 -3.75 -0.07
C ALA A 16 -2.80 -4.34 1.10
N SER A 17 -3.74 -5.25 0.80
CA SER A 17 -4.68 -5.79 1.78
C SER A 17 -4.65 -7.31 1.79
N ASP A 18 -4.66 -7.93 2.97
CA ASP A 18 -4.93 -9.36 3.11
C ASP A 18 -6.44 -9.56 3.40
N PRO A 19 -7.18 -10.30 2.56
CA PRO A 19 -8.62 -10.54 2.78
C PRO A 19 -8.92 -11.35 4.05
N ARG A 20 -7.91 -11.91 4.72
CA ARG A 20 -8.03 -12.65 5.99
C ARG A 20 -7.75 -11.75 7.20
N ASP A 21 -7.28 -10.53 6.99
CA ASP A 21 -7.06 -9.57 8.07
C ASP A 21 -8.41 -9.00 8.54
N LEU A 22 -8.86 -9.45 9.71
CA LEU A 22 -10.15 -9.06 10.29
C LEU A 22 -10.24 -7.59 10.68
N VAL A 23 -9.12 -6.85 10.73
CA VAL A 23 -9.14 -5.42 11.04
C VAL A 23 -9.10 -4.53 9.79
N ALA A 24 -8.85 -5.10 8.61
CA ALA A 24 -8.95 -4.39 7.34
C ALA A 24 -10.42 -4.35 6.90
N LEU A 25 -11.13 -3.26 7.23
CA LEU A 25 -12.56 -3.10 6.93
C LEU A 25 -12.86 -3.02 5.43
N ASP A 26 -11.94 -2.45 4.66
CA ASP A 26 -12.00 -2.36 3.20
C ASP A 26 -10.74 -2.95 2.58
N HIS A 27 -10.91 -3.69 1.48
CA HIS A 27 -9.82 -4.38 0.78
C HIS A 27 -9.41 -3.70 -0.53
N THR A 28 -10.12 -2.65 -0.92
CA THR A 28 -9.84 -1.86 -2.13
C THR A 28 -9.95 -0.36 -1.82
N LEU A 29 -9.14 0.45 -2.49
CA LEU A 29 -9.24 1.92 -2.47
C LEU A 29 -9.53 2.48 -3.87
N ARG A 30 -9.19 1.74 -4.93
CA ARG A 30 -9.30 2.23 -6.31
C ARG A 30 -10.69 2.74 -6.73
N PRO A 31 -11.83 2.13 -6.34
CA PRO A 31 -13.14 2.67 -6.73
C PRO A 31 -13.53 3.93 -5.93
N GLU A 32 -12.83 4.22 -4.83
CA GLU A 32 -13.19 5.30 -3.91
C GLU A 32 -12.44 6.61 -4.16
N TYR A 33 -11.26 6.55 -4.79
CA TYR A 33 -10.41 7.71 -5.02
C TYR A 33 -10.22 8.03 -6.50
N ALA A 34 -10.08 9.32 -6.81
CA ALA A 34 -9.81 9.80 -8.16
C ALA A 34 -8.49 10.60 -8.23
N PRO A 35 -7.71 10.51 -9.32
CA PRO A 35 -7.94 9.67 -10.50
C PRO A 35 -7.63 8.17 -10.25
N VAL A 36 -8.47 7.28 -10.77
CA VAL A 36 -8.43 5.82 -10.51
C VAL A 36 -7.20 5.13 -11.10
N GLU A 37 -6.58 5.76 -12.08
CA GLU A 37 -5.35 5.34 -12.76
C GLU A 37 -4.11 5.53 -11.89
N LEU A 38 -4.17 6.37 -10.85
CA LEU A 38 -3.10 6.48 -9.87
C LEU A 38 -3.22 5.45 -8.75
N VAL A 39 -4.37 4.79 -8.59
CA VAL A 39 -4.61 3.86 -7.48
C VAL A 39 -4.49 2.42 -7.93
N THR A 40 -3.65 1.64 -7.25
CA THR A 40 -3.48 0.20 -7.49
C THR A 40 -3.78 -0.58 -6.22
N ASP A 41 -4.71 -1.51 -6.29
CA ASP A 41 -5.03 -2.44 -5.20
C ASP A 41 -4.27 -3.75 -5.39
N HIS A 42 -3.54 -4.16 -4.35
CA HIS A 42 -2.86 -5.44 -4.25
C HIS A 42 -3.54 -6.29 -3.18
N LEU A 43 -3.95 -7.49 -3.56
CA LEU A 43 -4.26 -8.53 -2.59
C LEU A 43 -2.96 -9.24 -2.20
N VAL A 44 -2.71 -9.32 -0.91
CA VAL A 44 -1.53 -9.98 -0.36
C VAL A 44 -1.93 -11.12 0.58
N THR A 45 -0.95 -11.94 0.91
CA THR A 45 -1.10 -13.09 1.80
C THR A 45 -0.08 -12.92 2.92
N ASN A 46 -0.53 -12.45 4.08
CA ASN A 46 0.21 -12.36 5.32
C ASN A 46 0.08 -13.68 6.09
N ASP A 47 1.10 -14.52 5.99
CA ASP A 47 1.12 -15.85 6.62
C ASP A 47 1.52 -15.84 8.10
N SER A 48 1.49 -14.68 8.75
CA SER A 48 1.53 -14.61 10.21
C SER A 48 0.33 -15.33 10.83
N GLY A 49 0.49 -15.84 12.05
CA GLY A 49 -0.56 -16.62 12.72
C GLY A 49 -1.85 -15.85 12.99
N ASN A 50 -1.82 -14.52 12.96
CA ASN A 50 -3.00 -13.65 13.07
C ASN A 50 -3.33 -12.88 11.78
N HIS A 51 -2.63 -13.15 10.67
CA HIS A 51 -2.74 -12.45 9.39
C HIS A 51 -2.48 -10.93 9.45
N HIS A 52 -2.01 -10.42 10.58
CA HIS A 52 -1.78 -9.01 10.86
C HIS A 52 -0.34 -8.74 11.36
N GLY A 53 0.53 -9.76 11.33
CA GLY A 53 1.93 -9.65 11.70
C GLY A 53 2.71 -8.76 10.72
N ILE A 54 3.39 -7.74 11.26
CA ILE A 54 4.13 -6.75 10.44
C ILE A 54 5.30 -7.37 9.69
N ARG A 55 5.99 -8.37 10.28
CA ARG A 55 7.18 -8.98 9.68
C ARG A 55 6.83 -9.71 8.38
N GLU A 56 5.83 -10.57 8.42
CA GLU A 56 5.35 -11.34 7.28
C GLU A 56 4.71 -10.42 6.24
N TYR A 57 3.94 -9.41 6.67
CA TYR A 57 3.38 -8.39 5.78
C TYR A 57 4.46 -7.64 5.00
N LEU A 58 5.49 -7.11 5.68
CA LEU A 58 6.63 -6.43 5.06
C LEU A 58 7.49 -7.34 4.18
N SER A 59 7.30 -8.66 4.24
CA SER A 59 8.01 -9.60 3.37
C SER A 59 7.33 -9.80 2.00
N THR A 60 6.04 -9.44 1.90
CA THR A 60 5.28 -9.53 0.65
C THR A 60 5.81 -8.52 -0.36
N ARG A 61 6.04 -8.93 -1.61
CA ARG A 61 6.67 -8.07 -2.64
C ARG A 61 5.98 -6.71 -2.83
N PRO A 62 4.63 -6.62 -2.92
CA PRO A 62 3.94 -5.35 -3.12
C PRO A 62 4.16 -4.33 -2.00
N VAL A 63 4.49 -4.80 -0.79
CA VAL A 63 4.78 -3.94 0.37
C VAL A 63 6.29 -3.70 0.51
N ARG A 64 7.07 -4.78 0.41
CA ARG A 64 8.51 -4.78 0.65
C ARG A 64 9.28 -3.86 -0.29
N ASP A 65 8.99 -3.96 -1.58
CA ASP A 65 9.81 -3.33 -2.61
C ASP A 65 9.67 -1.80 -2.57
N PRO A 66 8.45 -1.21 -2.45
CA PRO A 66 8.30 0.23 -2.23
C PRO A 66 8.95 0.72 -0.93
N VAL A 67 8.79 -0.02 0.18
CA VAL A 67 9.41 0.34 1.47
C VAL A 67 10.92 0.39 1.34
N ARG A 68 11.54 -0.60 0.69
CA ARG A 68 12.99 -0.60 0.43
C ARG A 68 13.42 0.58 -0.42
N ALA A 69 12.68 0.89 -1.50
CA ALA A 69 12.99 2.03 -2.36
C ALA A 69 13.01 3.37 -1.59
N VAL A 70 12.11 3.54 -0.62
CA VAL A 70 12.13 4.73 0.27
C VAL A 70 13.41 4.77 1.10
N PHE A 71 13.79 3.66 1.74
CA PHE A 71 15.01 3.62 2.55
C PHE A 71 16.28 3.78 1.71
N ASP A 72 16.34 3.19 0.52
CA ASP A 72 17.47 3.32 -0.40
C ASP A 72 17.60 4.78 -0.90
N GLY A 73 16.48 5.45 -1.20
CA GLY A 73 16.45 6.87 -1.57
C GLY A 73 16.89 7.80 -0.44
N LEU A 74 16.47 7.52 0.80
CA LEU A 74 16.91 8.24 2.00
C LEU A 74 18.41 8.04 2.26
N ALA A 75 18.92 6.81 2.12
CA ALA A 75 20.33 6.50 2.27
C ALA A 75 21.21 7.16 1.21
N SER A 76 20.65 7.41 0.01
CA SER A 76 21.32 8.05 -1.12
C SER A 76 21.34 9.59 -1.05
N GLY A 77 20.80 10.20 0.02
CA GLY A 77 20.89 11.65 0.24
C GLY A 77 20.12 12.50 -0.75
N GLN A 78 18.98 12.02 -1.26
CA GLN A 78 18.01 12.90 -1.92
C GLN A 78 16.98 13.34 -0.89
N ALA A 79 17.34 14.38 -0.12
CA ALA A 79 16.35 15.24 0.50
C ALA A 79 15.58 15.92 -0.65
N GLN A 80 14.31 15.55 -0.81
CA GLN A 80 13.33 16.42 -1.45
C GLN A 80 12.81 17.39 -0.40
#